data_AF-A0A7V0NEJ1-F1
#
_entry.id   AF-A0A7V0NEJ1-F1
#
_cell.length_a   1.000
_cell.length_b   1.000
_cell.length_c   1.000
_cell.angle_alpha   90.00
_cell.angle_beta   90.00
_cell.angle_gamma   90.00
#
_symmetry.space_group_name_H-M   'P 1'
#
loop_
_entity.id
_entity.type
_entity.pdbx_description
1 polymer ?
#
loop_
_entity_poly.entity_id
_entity_poly.type
_entity_poly.pdbx_seq_one_letter_code
_entity_poly.pdbx_strand_id
1 'polypeptide(L)'
;MKKGVLCALIMVLWAGLCFAQEKSIIDVIAKRIEFHGELEAGYKLDSIKFRGDSDRKESSRFDLITAGFSIEAKVNDWITVSAVPLFEIDDFFIDEAHVTIGPTDRVPFYISAGIHYYPFGRREEYTHFPDDPFVNLPITLYYGELQDPGIILGFSKELTEGHSFTIEGYLYKPWVYACGSYDSIKRTKHADSFGFDIHYNVEKKDISFEIGASWTSNIMDSSGIKSFFDGQDGVYVDSKIDAIAVYMSGEYKAFYFTAEYMLTCDPIKHERLLEPDGSSAIPQLWIFEIGAALDSYFDLPLPIEVMFRYAGSVEAEHIYEIPKNRWAMGVNIGVYKYTTWSLAYAYNDYDPDYESVKCEGHADSRHLFFTQIAVEF
;
A
#
# COMPACT_ATOMS: atom_id res chain seq x y z
N MET A 1 26.27 8.31 -15.31
CA MET A 1 25.01 7.95 -16.00
C MET A 1 24.95 6.45 -16.21
N LYS A 2 24.07 5.76 -15.49
CA LYS A 2 23.82 4.31 -15.65
C LYS A 2 23.22 4.07 -17.05
N LYS A 3 23.65 3.01 -17.74
CA LYS A 3 23.30 2.70 -19.14
C LYS A 3 21.78 2.62 -19.41
N GLY A 4 20.96 2.39 -18.38
CA GLY A 4 19.50 2.36 -18.48
C GLY A 4 18.84 3.70 -18.82
N VAL A 5 19.35 4.82 -18.27
CA VAL A 5 18.79 6.17 -18.52
C VAL A 5 18.94 6.58 -19.99
N LEU A 6 20.05 6.18 -20.62
CA LEU A 6 20.29 6.43 -22.03
C LEU A 6 19.36 5.60 -22.93
N CYS A 7 19.02 4.37 -22.54
CA CYS A 7 18.08 3.52 -23.29
C CYS A 7 16.64 4.03 -23.22
N ALA A 8 16.17 4.51 -22.06
CA ALA A 8 14.84 5.10 -21.94
C ALA A 8 14.70 6.38 -22.78
N LEU A 9 15.69 7.28 -22.72
CA LEU A 9 15.74 8.49 -23.54
C LEU A 9 15.83 8.20 -25.04
N ILE A 10 16.60 7.18 -25.45
CA ILE A 10 16.70 6.76 -26.85
C ILE A 10 15.39 6.15 -27.35
N MET A 11 14.66 5.39 -26.52
CA MET A 11 13.35 4.85 -26.93
C MET A 11 12.29 5.94 -27.11
N VAL A 12 12.25 6.94 -26.22
CA VAL A 12 11.38 8.12 -26.37
C VAL A 12 11.74 8.92 -27.63
N LEU A 13 13.03 9.08 -27.93
CA LEU A 13 13.50 9.77 -29.13
C LEU A 13 13.26 8.99 -30.43
N TRP A 14 13.35 7.65 -30.40
CA TRP A 14 13.13 6.80 -31.57
C TRP A 14 11.65 6.68 -31.95
N ALA A 15 10.75 6.62 -30.96
CA ALA A 15 9.31 6.65 -31.22
C ALA A 15 8.89 7.93 -31.95
N GLY A 16 9.58 9.05 -31.70
CA GLY A 16 9.34 10.33 -32.36
C GLY A 16 9.85 10.44 -33.81
N LEU A 17 10.74 9.55 -34.26
CA LEU A 17 11.41 9.69 -35.57
C LEU A 17 10.81 8.83 -36.70
N CYS A 18 9.94 7.86 -36.41
CA CYS A 18 9.47 6.90 -37.41
C CYS A 18 8.12 7.20 -38.08
N PHE A 19 7.40 8.26 -37.69
CA PHE A 19 6.11 8.59 -38.31
C PHE A 19 5.96 10.10 -38.49
N ALA A 20 5.98 10.58 -39.72
CA ALA A 20 5.82 11.99 -40.04
C ALA A 20 4.73 12.18 -41.10
N GLN A 21 3.46 12.28 -40.67
CA GLN A 21 2.45 13.12 -41.33
C GLN A 21 1.16 13.32 -40.49
N GLU A 22 0.99 14.55 -40.00
CA GLU A 22 -0.26 15.34 -39.83
C GLU A 22 -1.52 14.76 -39.15
N LYS A 23 -1.45 14.61 -37.83
CA LYS A 23 -2.24 15.31 -36.78
C LYS A 23 -1.42 15.05 -35.52
N SER A 24 -1.09 16.10 -34.76
CA SER A 24 -0.11 16.09 -33.66
C SER A 24 -0.03 14.72 -33.01
N ILE A 25 1.09 14.02 -33.22
CA ILE A 25 1.33 12.67 -32.66
C ILE A 25 1.15 12.71 -31.15
N ILE A 26 1.44 13.85 -30.54
CA ILE A 26 1.19 14.15 -29.14
C ILE A 26 -0.31 14.10 -28.83
N ASP A 27 -1.21 14.55 -29.70
CA ASP A 27 -2.67 14.49 -29.46
C ASP A 27 -3.22 13.06 -29.60
N VAL A 28 -2.59 12.23 -30.44
CA VAL A 28 -2.96 10.81 -30.60
C VAL A 28 -2.39 9.99 -29.43
N ILE A 29 -1.16 10.29 -29.03
CA ILE A 29 -0.50 9.71 -27.86
C ILE A 29 -1.21 10.14 -26.57
N ALA A 30 -1.50 11.41 -26.36
CA ALA A 30 -2.19 11.93 -25.17
C ALA A 30 -3.65 11.47 -25.07
N LYS A 31 -4.26 11.00 -26.17
CA LYS A 31 -5.58 10.33 -26.12
C LYS A 31 -5.53 8.90 -25.59
N ARG A 32 -4.34 8.31 -25.52
CA ARG A 32 -4.15 6.89 -25.23
C ARG A 32 -3.14 6.66 -24.11
N ILE A 33 -2.31 7.64 -23.79
CA ILE A 33 -1.30 7.57 -22.76
C ILE A 33 -1.60 8.67 -21.75
N GLU A 34 -1.79 8.23 -20.52
CA GLU A 34 -1.95 9.08 -19.34
C GLU A 34 -0.65 9.02 -18.55
N PHE A 35 -0.20 10.18 -18.11
CA PHE A 35 0.96 10.34 -17.26
C PHE A 35 0.49 10.97 -15.97
N HIS A 36 0.88 10.38 -14.85
CA HIS A 36 0.64 10.94 -13.53
C HIS A 36 1.98 11.01 -12.83
N GLY A 37 2.29 12.16 -12.25
CA GLY A 37 3.50 12.37 -11.47
C GLY A 37 3.18 12.85 -10.08
N GLU A 38 4.03 12.47 -9.15
CA GLU A 38 3.93 12.87 -7.75
C GLU A 38 5.31 13.17 -7.19
N LEU A 39 5.40 14.25 -6.43
CA LEU A 39 6.59 14.62 -5.70
C LEU A 39 6.22 15.06 -4.29
N GLU A 40 6.83 14.40 -3.32
CA GLU A 40 6.51 14.58 -1.92
C GLU A 40 7.77 14.74 -1.09
N ALA A 41 7.82 15.84 -0.33
CA ALA A 41 8.92 16.09 0.59
C ALA A 41 8.37 16.40 1.97
N GLY A 42 8.98 15.82 2.99
CA GLY A 42 8.51 15.99 4.34
C GLY A 42 9.59 16.10 5.40
N TYR A 43 9.12 16.41 6.59
CA TYR A 43 9.89 16.47 7.81
C TYR A 43 9.22 15.62 8.87
N LYS A 44 10.02 14.80 9.55
CA LYS A 44 9.58 13.94 10.62
C LYS A 44 10.33 14.25 11.90
N LEU A 45 9.60 14.20 13.02
CA LEU A 45 10.14 14.21 14.38
C LEU A 45 9.58 13.01 15.15
N ASP A 46 10.48 12.16 15.61
CA ASP A 46 10.21 10.99 16.41
C ASP A 46 10.70 11.20 17.84
N SER A 47 9.85 10.86 18.82
CA SER A 47 10.20 10.88 20.24
C SER A 47 9.77 9.56 20.89
N ILE A 48 10.74 8.70 21.17
CA ILE A 48 10.52 7.35 21.69
C ILE A 48 10.90 7.29 23.16
N LYS A 49 9.99 6.78 23.99
CA LYS A 49 10.25 6.45 25.38
C LYS A 49 10.65 4.99 25.46
N PHE A 50 11.87 4.72 25.91
CA PHE A 50 12.30 3.37 26.25
C PHE A 50 12.07 3.09 27.72
N ARG A 51 11.72 1.85 28.04
CA ARG A 51 11.54 1.42 29.42
C ARG A 51 12.86 1.49 30.18
N GLY A 52 12.80 1.98 31.42
CA GLY A 52 13.97 2.08 32.31
C GLY A 52 14.80 3.35 32.07
N ASP A 53 14.61 4.03 30.95
CA ASP A 53 15.24 5.32 30.68
C ASP A 53 14.47 6.45 31.38
N SER A 54 15.17 7.45 31.91
CA SER A 54 14.55 8.68 32.43
C SER A 54 14.07 9.61 31.32
N ASP A 55 14.79 9.63 30.20
CA ASP A 55 14.57 10.55 29.09
C ASP A 55 13.88 9.88 27.90
N ARG A 56 13.49 10.67 26.89
CA ARG A 56 13.03 10.17 25.58
C ARG A 56 14.18 10.29 24.59
N LYS A 57 14.29 9.35 23.66
CA LYS A 57 15.21 9.47 22.52
C LYS A 57 14.48 10.19 21.39
N GLU A 58 15.06 11.29 20.94
CA GLU A 58 14.49 12.13 19.88
C GLU A 58 15.33 12.01 18.60
N SER A 59 14.65 11.93 17.46
CA SER A 59 15.28 11.96 16.15
C SER A 59 14.42 12.77 15.18
N SER A 60 15.07 13.44 14.24
CA SER A 60 14.36 14.18 13.19
C SER A 60 15.09 14.07 11.87
N ARG A 61 14.33 14.08 10.78
CA ARG A 61 14.90 14.01 9.43
C ARG A 61 14.01 14.72 8.41
N PHE A 62 14.63 15.16 7.33
CA PHE A 62 13.95 15.57 6.10
C PHE A 62 14.07 14.43 5.11
N ASP A 63 12.96 14.02 4.51
CA ASP A 63 12.91 12.93 3.55
C ASP A 63 12.29 13.41 2.23
N LEU A 64 12.82 12.91 1.12
CA LEU A 64 12.02 12.74 -0.10
C LEU A 64 11.19 11.49 0.15
N ILE A 65 9.88 11.66 0.23
CA ILE A 65 8.94 10.60 0.60
C ILE A 65 8.66 9.76 -0.63
N THR A 66 8.08 10.41 -1.64
CA THR A 66 7.73 9.80 -2.91
C THR A 66 8.22 10.70 -4.04
N ALA A 67 8.86 10.10 -5.04
CA ALA A 67 9.01 10.70 -6.35
C ALA A 67 8.56 9.66 -7.38
N GLY A 68 7.26 9.71 -7.68
CA GLY A 68 6.56 8.73 -8.49
C GLY A 68 6.29 9.23 -9.90
N PHE A 69 6.31 8.31 -10.86
CA PHE A 69 5.80 8.56 -12.19
C PHE A 69 5.04 7.33 -12.68
N SER A 70 3.75 7.48 -12.94
CA SER A 70 2.91 6.44 -13.51
C SER A 70 2.66 6.71 -14.99
N ILE A 71 2.73 5.65 -15.78
CA ILE A 71 2.40 5.64 -17.20
C ILE A 71 1.29 4.60 -17.39
N GLU A 72 0.14 5.05 -17.89
CA GLU A 72 -0.92 4.16 -18.36
C GLU A 72 -1.11 4.36 -19.86
N ALA A 73 -1.14 3.27 -20.63
CA ALA A 73 -1.35 3.29 -22.07
C ALA A 73 -2.50 2.38 -22.51
N LYS A 74 -3.61 2.97 -22.96
CA LYS A 74 -4.74 2.33 -23.64
C LYS A 74 -4.36 2.02 -25.09
N VAL A 75 -3.84 0.81 -25.32
CA VAL A 75 -3.40 0.34 -26.63
C VAL A 75 -4.59 0.20 -27.59
N ASN A 76 -5.70 -0.34 -27.09
CA ASN A 76 -7.01 -0.38 -27.74
C ASN A 76 -8.10 -0.57 -26.66
N ASP A 77 -9.37 -0.69 -27.07
CA ASP A 77 -10.52 -0.84 -26.15
C ASP A 77 -10.44 -2.04 -25.19
N TRP A 78 -9.52 -2.97 -25.44
CA TRP A 78 -9.35 -4.20 -24.65
C TRP A 78 -8.03 -4.26 -23.92
N ILE A 79 -7.01 -3.48 -24.27
CA ILE A 79 -5.65 -3.67 -23.78
C ILE A 79 -5.14 -2.38 -23.18
N THR A 80 -4.84 -2.44 -21.89
CA THR A 80 -4.18 -1.39 -21.12
C THR A 80 -2.81 -1.91 -20.66
N VAL A 81 -1.81 -1.03 -20.70
CA VAL A 81 -0.47 -1.30 -20.18
C VAL A 81 -0.16 -0.23 -19.14
N SER A 82 0.23 -0.66 -17.95
CA SER A 82 0.54 0.24 -16.84
C SER A 82 1.95 -0.03 -16.32
N ALA A 83 2.67 1.02 -15.99
CA ALA A 83 3.99 0.95 -15.35
C ALA A 83 4.19 2.11 -14.39
N VAL A 84 4.67 1.81 -13.20
CA VAL A 84 4.93 2.78 -12.13
C VAL A 84 6.40 2.65 -11.70
N PRO A 85 7.33 3.33 -12.39
CA PRO A 85 8.66 3.55 -11.84
C PRO A 85 8.61 4.46 -10.60
N LEU A 86 9.25 4.02 -9.52
CA LEU A 86 9.48 4.82 -8.33
C LEU A 86 10.95 5.20 -8.21
N PHE A 87 11.17 6.43 -7.73
CA PHE A 87 12.49 6.97 -7.43
C PHE A 87 12.55 7.28 -5.94
N GLU A 88 13.43 6.58 -5.25
CA GLU A 88 13.77 6.87 -3.87
C GLU A 88 15.22 7.35 -3.77
N ILE A 89 15.61 7.86 -2.61
CA ILE A 89 17.01 8.24 -2.38
C ILE A 89 17.88 6.99 -2.52
N ASP A 90 18.77 7.00 -3.50
CA ASP A 90 19.70 5.93 -3.88
C ASP A 90 19.12 4.68 -4.58
N ASP A 91 17.79 4.60 -4.76
CA ASP A 91 17.15 3.48 -5.47
C ASP A 91 16.26 3.91 -6.66
N PHE A 92 16.19 3.03 -7.65
CA PHE A 92 15.27 3.12 -8.77
C PHE A 92 14.78 1.72 -9.10
N PHE A 93 13.48 1.52 -8.91
CA PHE A 93 12.84 0.24 -9.16
C PHE A 93 11.49 0.43 -9.86
N ILE A 94 10.97 -0.68 -10.36
CA ILE A 94 9.63 -0.74 -10.97
C ILE A 94 8.72 -1.31 -9.90
N ASP A 95 7.77 -0.50 -9.48
CA ASP A 95 6.85 -0.81 -8.39
C ASP A 95 5.68 -1.65 -8.92
N GLU A 96 5.01 -1.14 -9.96
CA GLU A 96 4.02 -1.91 -10.72
C GLU A 96 4.40 -1.94 -12.20
N ALA A 97 4.17 -3.07 -12.86
CA ALA A 97 4.28 -3.17 -14.32
C ALA A 97 3.47 -4.35 -14.85
N HIS A 98 2.38 -4.06 -15.53
CA HIS A 98 1.45 -5.09 -15.97
C HIS A 98 0.70 -4.73 -17.25
N VAL A 99 0.13 -5.77 -17.85
CA VAL A 99 -0.77 -5.67 -19.00
C VAL A 99 -2.12 -6.23 -18.61
N THR A 100 -3.16 -5.44 -18.82
CA THR A 100 -4.54 -5.84 -18.54
C THR A 100 -5.31 -5.98 -19.85
N ILE A 101 -6.06 -7.07 -19.97
CA ILE A 101 -6.99 -7.33 -21.06
C ILE A 101 -8.41 -7.31 -20.51
N GLY A 102 -9.20 -6.31 -20.88
CA GLY A 102 -10.50 -6.00 -20.29
C GLY A 102 -10.39 -5.25 -18.94
N PRO A 103 -11.50 -5.04 -18.22
CA PRO A 103 -12.86 -5.32 -18.67
C PRO A 103 -13.27 -4.29 -19.73
N THR A 104 -14.39 -4.53 -20.42
CA THR A 104 -15.01 -3.57 -21.35
C THR A 104 -16.47 -3.41 -20.99
N ASP A 105 -17.14 -2.37 -21.51
CA ASP A 105 -18.58 -2.15 -21.32
C ASP A 105 -19.45 -3.38 -21.66
N ARG A 106 -18.95 -4.29 -22.51
CA ARG A 106 -19.67 -5.49 -22.97
C ARG A 106 -19.17 -6.77 -22.30
N VAL A 107 -17.92 -6.80 -21.87
CA VAL A 107 -17.28 -7.99 -21.29
C VAL A 107 -16.74 -7.61 -19.93
N PRO A 108 -17.45 -7.99 -18.85
CA PRO A 108 -17.09 -7.64 -17.48
C PRO A 108 -15.87 -8.41 -16.95
N PHE A 109 -15.33 -9.35 -17.73
CA PHE A 109 -14.18 -10.16 -17.35
C PHE A 109 -12.88 -9.50 -17.79
N TYR A 110 -11.84 -9.67 -16.98
CA TYR A 110 -10.48 -9.28 -17.33
C TYR A 110 -9.43 -10.24 -16.84
N ILE A 111 -8.26 -10.15 -17.47
CA ILE A 111 -7.03 -10.76 -17.02
C ILE A 111 -5.95 -9.68 -16.96
N SER A 112 -5.21 -9.64 -15.87
CA SER A 112 -4.01 -8.83 -15.75
C SER A 112 -2.81 -9.70 -15.47
N ALA A 113 -1.66 -9.39 -16.07
CA ALA A 113 -0.43 -10.14 -15.88
C ALA A 113 0.77 -9.20 -15.81
N GLY A 114 1.63 -9.42 -14.81
CA GLY A 114 2.79 -8.56 -14.56
C GLY A 114 3.22 -8.58 -13.11
N ILE A 115 3.89 -7.50 -12.70
CA ILE A 115 4.18 -7.17 -11.30
C ILE A 115 3.00 -6.38 -10.79
N HIS A 116 2.39 -6.89 -9.73
CA HIS A 116 1.14 -6.40 -9.15
C HIS A 116 1.28 -6.31 -7.65
N TYR A 117 0.59 -5.35 -7.05
CA TYR A 117 0.01 -5.53 -5.74
C TYR A 117 -1.27 -6.35 -5.88
N TYR A 118 -1.37 -7.45 -5.15
CA TYR A 118 -2.54 -8.31 -5.18
C TYR A 118 -3.65 -7.74 -4.28
N PRO A 119 -4.93 -7.90 -4.66
CA PRO A 119 -6.07 -7.36 -3.92
C PRO A 119 -6.31 -8.18 -2.63
N PHE A 120 -5.45 -8.00 -1.63
CA PHE A 120 -5.63 -8.53 -0.29
C PHE A 120 -5.81 -7.37 0.68
N GLY A 121 -7.06 -7.11 1.05
CA GLY A 121 -7.41 -5.90 1.79
C GLY A 121 -7.43 -4.67 0.90
N ARG A 122 -7.18 -3.52 1.52
CA ARG A 122 -7.11 -2.21 0.89
C ARG A 122 -5.82 -1.52 1.28
N ARG A 123 -5.25 -0.75 0.34
CA ARG A 123 -3.94 -0.14 0.47
C ARG A 123 -4.10 1.34 0.80
N GLU A 124 -3.40 2.18 0.06
CA GLU A 124 -3.44 3.63 0.15
C GLU A 124 -4.84 4.19 -0.16
N GLU A 125 -5.70 3.42 -0.86
CA GLU A 125 -7.05 3.86 -1.19
C GLU A 125 -7.94 4.05 0.05
N TYR A 126 -7.52 3.54 1.22
CA TYR A 126 -8.28 3.56 2.47
C TYR A 126 -7.72 4.55 3.52
N THR A 127 -6.85 5.46 3.10
CA THR A 127 -6.26 6.49 3.96
C THR A 127 -6.26 7.86 3.28
N HIS A 128 -6.57 8.91 4.04
CA HIS A 128 -6.33 10.29 3.60
C HIS A 128 -5.16 10.94 4.38
N PHE A 129 -4.47 10.19 5.24
CA PHE A 129 -3.26 10.70 5.89
C PHE A 129 -2.13 10.93 4.86
N PRO A 130 -1.19 11.83 5.16
CA PRO A 130 -0.07 12.10 4.25
C PRO A 130 1.03 11.04 4.33
N ASP A 131 1.53 10.61 3.18
CA ASP A 131 2.43 9.51 2.77
C ASP A 131 3.73 9.20 3.57
N ASP A 132 3.79 9.39 4.90
CA ASP A 132 4.88 8.80 5.69
C ASP A 132 4.62 7.32 6.04
N PRO A 133 5.61 6.41 5.92
CA PRO A 133 5.43 5.01 6.25
C PRO A 133 5.05 4.69 7.71
N PHE A 134 5.22 5.64 8.64
CA PHE A 134 4.89 5.46 10.05
C PHE A 134 3.66 6.26 10.49
N VAL A 135 3.21 7.24 9.70
CA VAL A 135 1.96 7.97 9.91
C VAL A 135 0.87 7.51 8.95
N ASN A 136 1.17 7.49 7.64
CA ASN A 136 0.23 7.17 6.58
C ASN A 136 -0.08 5.69 6.45
N LEU A 137 0.95 4.84 6.35
CA LEU A 137 0.70 3.45 5.96
C LEU A 137 -0.27 2.82 6.95
N PRO A 138 -1.49 2.45 6.50
CA PRO A 138 -2.37 1.64 7.30
C PRO A 138 -1.56 0.46 7.80
N ILE A 139 -1.59 0.19 9.10
CA ILE A 139 -0.80 -0.93 9.66
C ILE A 139 -1.22 -2.27 9.01
N THR A 140 -2.47 -2.32 8.54
CA THR A 140 -3.04 -3.40 7.74
C THR A 140 -2.43 -3.49 6.34
N LEU A 141 -2.08 -2.37 5.69
CA LEU A 141 -1.32 -2.37 4.43
C LEU A 141 0.06 -3.01 4.63
N TYR A 142 0.87 -2.54 5.58
CA TYR A 142 2.22 -3.11 5.79
C TYR A 142 2.21 -4.62 6.07
N TYR A 143 1.15 -5.10 6.74
CA TYR A 143 0.91 -6.51 6.99
C TYR A 143 0.35 -7.27 5.77
N GLY A 144 -0.53 -6.66 4.99
CA GLY A 144 -1.26 -7.28 3.89
C GLY A 144 -0.64 -7.08 2.51
N GLU A 145 0.41 -6.29 2.38
CA GLU A 145 1.01 -5.92 1.11
C GLU A 145 1.67 -7.12 0.42
N LEU A 146 1.03 -7.63 -0.63
CA LEU A 146 1.51 -8.73 -1.45
C LEU A 146 1.90 -8.19 -2.83
N GLN A 147 3.19 -8.02 -3.08
CA GLN A 147 3.73 -7.47 -4.32
C GLN A 147 4.70 -8.43 -4.99
N ASP A 148 4.27 -9.10 -6.07
CA ASP A 148 5.09 -10.10 -6.75
C ASP A 148 4.62 -10.35 -8.20
N PRO A 149 5.45 -10.95 -9.08
CA PRO A 149 5.04 -11.29 -10.44
C PRO A 149 3.98 -12.40 -10.49
N GLY A 150 2.91 -12.18 -11.27
CA GLY A 150 1.82 -13.14 -11.40
C GLY A 150 0.67 -12.64 -12.27
N ILE A 151 -0.52 -13.16 -11.97
CA ILE A 151 -1.75 -12.91 -12.74
C ILE A 151 -2.94 -12.63 -11.82
N ILE A 152 -3.86 -11.78 -12.30
CA ILE A 152 -5.17 -11.51 -11.72
C ILE A 152 -6.23 -11.86 -12.77
N LEU A 153 -7.28 -12.57 -12.35
CA LEU A 153 -8.49 -12.84 -13.12
C LEU A 153 -9.65 -12.18 -12.40
N GLY A 154 -10.31 -11.24 -13.06
CA GLY A 154 -11.39 -10.48 -12.43
C GLY A 154 -12.68 -10.50 -13.23
N PHE A 155 -13.77 -10.27 -12.51
CA PHE A 155 -15.08 -9.94 -13.06
C PHE A 155 -15.56 -8.69 -12.32
N SER A 156 -15.81 -7.60 -13.04
CA SER A 156 -16.40 -6.38 -12.49
C SER A 156 -17.58 -5.95 -13.32
N LYS A 157 -18.71 -5.69 -12.66
CA LYS A 157 -19.96 -5.37 -13.34
C LYS A 157 -20.83 -4.40 -12.55
N GLU A 158 -21.33 -3.38 -13.25
CA GLU A 158 -22.44 -2.57 -12.76
C GLU A 158 -23.74 -3.39 -12.79
N LEU A 159 -24.35 -3.59 -11.61
CA LEU A 159 -25.58 -4.36 -11.42
C LEU A 159 -26.82 -3.50 -11.70
N THR A 160 -26.81 -2.28 -11.18
CA THR A 160 -27.82 -1.23 -11.37
C THR A 160 -27.11 0.13 -11.27
N GLU A 161 -27.75 1.22 -11.71
CA GLU A 161 -27.17 2.57 -11.66
C GLU A 161 -26.55 2.88 -10.29
N GLY A 162 -25.22 3.09 -10.29
CA GLY A 162 -24.45 3.40 -9.09
C GLY A 162 -24.24 2.24 -8.13
N HIS A 163 -24.35 1.00 -8.60
CA HIS A 163 -24.10 -0.22 -7.82
C HIS A 163 -23.25 -1.19 -8.64
N SER A 164 -22.03 -1.48 -8.20
CA SER A 164 -21.12 -2.41 -8.87
C SER A 164 -20.68 -3.54 -7.95
N PHE A 165 -20.35 -4.66 -8.57
CA PHE A 165 -19.86 -5.84 -7.89
C PHE A 165 -18.62 -6.35 -8.61
N THR A 166 -17.58 -6.66 -7.83
CA THR A 166 -16.32 -7.16 -8.33
C THR A 166 -15.91 -8.43 -7.58
N ILE A 167 -15.36 -9.38 -8.32
CA ILE A 167 -14.68 -10.55 -7.79
C ILE A 167 -13.37 -10.74 -8.54
N GLU A 168 -12.30 -10.93 -7.79
CA GLU A 168 -10.96 -11.14 -8.33
C GLU A 168 -10.35 -12.41 -7.72
N GLY A 169 -9.64 -13.17 -8.54
CA GLY A 169 -8.79 -14.26 -8.11
C GLY A 169 -7.39 -14.05 -8.65
N TYR A 170 -6.36 -14.35 -7.85
CA TYR A 170 -4.98 -14.10 -8.24
C TYR A 170 -4.08 -15.31 -7.96
N LEU A 171 -3.02 -15.43 -8.75
CA LEU A 171 -2.00 -16.48 -8.66
C LEU A 171 -0.64 -15.84 -8.91
N TYR A 172 0.31 -16.08 -8.01
CA TYR A 172 1.59 -15.39 -8.03
C TYR A 172 2.74 -16.28 -7.60
N LYS A 173 3.93 -15.85 -8.00
CA LYS A 173 5.18 -16.47 -7.60
C LYS A 173 5.74 -15.69 -6.41
N PRO A 174 5.65 -16.23 -5.19
CA PRO A 174 6.11 -15.53 -4.00
C PRO A 174 7.65 -15.45 -3.95
N TRP A 175 8.16 -14.49 -3.18
CA TRP A 175 9.55 -14.47 -2.74
C TRP A 175 9.76 -15.34 -1.48
N VAL A 176 8.67 -15.73 -0.80
CA VAL A 176 8.68 -16.60 0.39
C VAL A 176 8.33 -18.05 0.06
N TYR A 177 9.22 -18.96 0.45
CA TYR A 177 9.16 -20.39 0.11
C TYR A 177 8.87 -21.24 1.35
N ALA A 178 7.87 -22.12 1.27
CA ALA A 178 7.64 -23.13 2.30
C ALA A 178 8.46 -24.40 1.99
N CYS A 179 9.36 -24.81 2.89
CA CYS A 179 10.17 -26.02 2.73
C CYS A 179 10.48 -26.66 4.09
N GLY A 180 10.43 -28.01 4.14
CA GLY A 180 10.86 -28.79 5.31
C GLY A 180 12.35 -28.63 5.65
N SER A 181 12.84 -29.42 6.63
CA SER A 181 14.11 -29.20 7.35
C SER A 181 15.22 -28.53 6.53
N TYR A 182 15.82 -27.48 7.12
CA TYR A 182 16.79 -26.52 6.58
C TYR A 182 17.81 -27.09 5.55
N ASP A 183 18.27 -28.33 5.71
CA ASP A 183 19.26 -28.97 4.83
C ASP A 183 18.71 -29.47 3.46
N SER A 184 17.42 -29.31 3.15
CA SER A 184 16.81 -29.85 1.91
C SER A 184 16.17 -28.81 0.98
N ILE A 185 16.40 -27.52 1.25
CA ILE A 185 15.78 -26.40 0.56
C ILE A 185 16.09 -26.40 -0.95
N LYS A 186 15.04 -26.45 -1.77
CA LYS A 186 15.12 -26.15 -3.21
C LYS A 186 14.16 -25.01 -3.50
N ARG A 187 14.68 -23.88 -4.00
CA ARG A 187 13.88 -22.77 -4.54
C ARG A 187 12.83 -23.33 -5.52
N THR A 188 11.55 -23.31 -5.16
CA THR A 188 10.49 -23.64 -6.12
C THR A 188 10.40 -22.48 -7.11
N LYS A 189 10.41 -22.76 -8.41
CA LYS A 189 10.34 -21.70 -9.44
C LYS A 189 8.90 -21.47 -9.90
N HIS A 190 7.92 -21.85 -9.07
CA HIS A 190 6.52 -21.98 -9.46
C HIS A 190 5.68 -20.90 -8.83
N ALA A 191 4.65 -20.47 -9.54
CA ALA A 191 3.55 -19.74 -8.94
C ALA A 191 2.71 -20.74 -8.13
N ASP A 192 2.72 -20.58 -6.81
CA ASP A 192 2.14 -21.53 -5.85
C ASP A 192 1.48 -20.83 -4.66
N SER A 193 1.24 -19.52 -4.77
CA SER A 193 0.41 -18.74 -3.84
C SER A 193 -0.75 -18.12 -4.60
N PHE A 194 -1.93 -18.11 -4.02
CA PHE A 194 -3.14 -17.62 -4.66
C PHE A 194 -4.10 -17.02 -3.63
N GLY A 195 -5.09 -16.28 -4.11
CA GLY A 195 -6.11 -15.69 -3.26
C GLY A 195 -7.27 -15.16 -4.06
N PHE A 196 -8.22 -14.56 -3.35
CA PHE A 196 -9.37 -13.92 -3.96
C PHE A 196 -9.83 -12.70 -3.17
N ASP A 197 -10.50 -11.79 -3.86
CA ASP A 197 -11.15 -10.62 -3.32
C ASP A 197 -12.58 -10.54 -3.86
N ILE A 198 -13.50 -10.10 -3.01
CA ILE A 198 -14.88 -9.85 -3.39
C ILE A 198 -15.34 -8.57 -2.72
N HIS A 199 -15.86 -7.63 -3.51
CA HIS A 199 -16.35 -6.37 -2.98
C HIS A 199 -17.57 -5.84 -3.74
N TYR A 200 -18.31 -5.01 -3.03
CA TYR A 200 -19.51 -4.36 -3.52
C TYR A 200 -19.40 -2.86 -3.29
N ASN A 201 -19.68 -2.11 -4.36
CA ASN A 201 -19.54 -0.67 -4.40
C ASN A 201 -20.90 -0.02 -4.69
N VAL A 202 -21.16 1.08 -3.97
CA VAL A 202 -22.27 1.99 -4.22
C VAL A 202 -21.69 3.36 -4.48
N GLU A 203 -22.00 3.92 -5.64
CA GLU A 203 -21.58 5.27 -6.01
C GLU A 203 -22.80 6.05 -6.52
N LYS A 204 -23.22 7.03 -5.72
CA LYS A 204 -24.32 7.95 -6.02
C LYS A 204 -23.84 9.35 -5.73
N LYS A 205 -24.54 10.34 -6.30
CA LYS A 205 -24.16 11.76 -6.27
C LYS A 205 -23.53 12.26 -4.94
N ASP A 206 -24.11 11.91 -3.80
CA ASP A 206 -23.64 12.37 -2.48
C ASP A 206 -23.18 11.22 -1.56
N ILE A 207 -23.16 9.97 -2.05
CA ILE A 207 -22.87 8.76 -1.26
C ILE A 207 -21.93 7.86 -2.05
N SER A 208 -20.76 7.57 -1.50
CA SER A 208 -19.95 6.42 -1.88
C SER A 208 -19.93 5.41 -0.72
N PHE A 209 -19.93 4.12 -1.02
CA PHE A 209 -19.77 3.08 0.00
C PHE A 209 -19.18 1.83 -0.63
N GLU A 210 -18.18 1.26 0.03
CA GLU A 210 -17.59 -0.02 -0.31
C GLU A 210 -17.67 -0.98 0.88
N ILE A 211 -17.89 -2.25 0.59
CA ILE A 211 -17.65 -3.34 1.53
C ILE A 211 -17.04 -4.53 0.79
N GLY A 212 -16.06 -5.18 1.40
CA GLY A 212 -15.43 -6.34 0.80
C GLY A 212 -14.72 -7.24 1.79
N ALA A 213 -14.25 -8.35 1.25
CA ALA A 213 -13.45 -9.32 1.96
C ALA A 213 -12.47 -10.00 1.01
N SER A 214 -11.29 -10.33 1.52
CA SER A 214 -10.25 -11.02 0.78
C SER A 214 -9.70 -12.19 1.57
N TRP A 215 -9.09 -13.12 0.85
CA TRP A 215 -8.34 -14.22 1.41
C TRP A 215 -7.08 -14.47 0.58
N THR A 216 -5.98 -14.76 1.25
CA THR A 216 -4.72 -15.18 0.63
C THR A 216 -4.26 -16.50 1.23
N SER A 217 -3.68 -17.37 0.39
CA SER A 217 -3.07 -18.62 0.83
C SER A 217 -1.68 -18.45 1.45
N ASN A 218 -1.12 -17.23 1.41
CA ASN A 218 0.26 -17.00 1.84
C ASN A 218 0.52 -15.55 2.28
N ILE A 219 0.14 -15.22 3.50
CA ILE A 219 0.47 -13.93 4.13
C ILE A 219 1.94 -13.80 4.54
N MET A 220 2.67 -14.93 4.55
CA MET A 220 4.10 -14.92 4.83
C MET A 220 4.90 -14.20 3.74
N ASP A 221 4.30 -13.92 2.58
CA ASP A 221 4.91 -13.16 1.49
C ASP A 221 4.69 -11.64 1.58
N SER A 222 4.12 -11.17 2.69
CA SER A 222 3.90 -9.75 2.95
C SER A 222 5.19 -8.95 3.02
N SER A 223 5.13 -7.68 2.63
CA SER A 223 6.27 -6.76 2.71
C SER A 223 6.83 -6.63 4.13
N GLY A 224 5.99 -6.71 5.17
CA GLY A 224 6.45 -6.76 6.55
C GLY A 224 7.36 -7.95 6.87
N ILE A 225 7.00 -9.16 6.42
CA ILE A 225 7.86 -10.34 6.59
C ILE A 225 9.13 -10.23 5.74
N LYS A 226 9.00 -9.81 4.48
CA LYS A 226 10.16 -9.60 3.60
C LYS A 226 11.17 -8.61 4.21
N SER A 227 10.66 -7.53 4.82
CA SER A 227 11.46 -6.54 5.55
C SER A 227 12.16 -7.11 6.78
N PHE A 228 11.50 -7.99 7.54
CA PHE A 228 12.11 -8.64 8.72
C PHE A 228 13.33 -9.49 8.35
N PHE A 229 13.28 -10.15 7.18
CA PHE A 229 14.35 -10.99 6.66
C PHE A 229 15.27 -10.27 5.66
N ASP A 230 15.23 -8.93 5.59
CA ASP A 230 16.01 -8.16 4.63
C ASP A 230 17.51 -8.52 4.65
N GLY A 231 18.13 -8.49 3.47
CA GLY A 231 19.50 -8.93 3.24
C GLY A 231 19.69 -10.46 3.08
N GLN A 232 18.61 -11.25 3.07
CA GLN A 232 18.66 -12.70 2.84
C GLN A 232 18.22 -13.10 1.42
N ASP A 233 18.77 -14.22 0.96
CA ASP A 233 18.55 -14.81 -0.37
C ASP A 233 17.20 -15.57 -0.45
N GLY A 234 16.11 -14.87 -0.07
CA GLY A 234 14.76 -15.40 0.09
C GLY A 234 14.38 -15.70 1.55
N VAL A 235 13.08 -15.75 1.83
CA VAL A 235 12.55 -16.16 3.15
C VAL A 235 12.08 -17.60 3.07
N TYR A 236 12.51 -18.42 4.01
CA TYR A 236 12.12 -19.82 4.11
C TYR A 236 11.28 -20.01 5.37
N VAL A 237 10.07 -20.52 5.20
CA VAL A 237 9.11 -20.73 6.30
C VAL A 237 8.71 -22.20 6.39
N ASP A 238 8.29 -22.65 7.58
CA ASP A 238 7.86 -24.04 7.77
C ASP A 238 6.59 -24.35 6.97
N SER A 239 5.68 -23.36 6.89
CA SER A 239 4.43 -23.45 6.14
C SER A 239 4.01 -22.07 5.65
N LYS A 240 3.32 -22.04 4.50
CA LYS A 240 2.53 -20.88 4.09
C LYS A 240 1.33 -20.77 5.03
N ILE A 241 0.98 -19.55 5.38
CA ILE A 241 -0.11 -19.25 6.31
C ILE A 241 -1.19 -18.48 5.56
N ASP A 242 -2.42 -18.95 5.68
CA ASP A 242 -3.59 -18.27 5.13
C ASP A 242 -3.90 -17.00 5.94
N ALA A 243 -4.47 -15.98 5.29
CA ALA A 243 -5.00 -14.81 5.98
C ALA A 243 -6.30 -14.33 5.34
N ILE A 244 -7.09 -13.62 6.13
CA ILE A 244 -8.37 -13.03 5.73
C ILE A 244 -8.32 -11.54 6.04
N ALA A 245 -8.87 -10.72 5.14
CA ALA A 245 -9.20 -9.32 5.43
C ALA A 245 -10.69 -9.07 5.21
N VAL A 246 -11.25 -8.15 6.00
CA VAL A 246 -12.58 -7.58 5.80
C VAL A 246 -12.46 -6.07 5.93
N TYR A 247 -13.06 -5.34 5.00
CA TYR A 247 -12.90 -3.91 4.90
C TYR A 247 -14.19 -3.24 4.45
N MET A 248 -14.32 -1.95 4.78
CA MET A 248 -15.38 -1.08 4.30
C MET A 248 -14.93 0.37 4.29
N SER A 249 -15.46 1.14 3.36
CA SER A 249 -15.32 2.59 3.32
C SER A 249 -16.67 3.23 3.00
N GLY A 250 -16.83 4.49 3.37
CA GLY A 250 -17.99 5.22 2.92
C GLY A 250 -17.82 6.71 3.07
N GLU A 251 -18.37 7.44 2.11
CA GLU A 251 -18.41 8.88 2.08
C GLU A 251 -19.85 9.34 1.99
N TYR A 252 -20.19 10.33 2.81
CA TYR A 252 -21.41 11.10 2.66
C TYR A 252 -21.06 12.57 2.57
N LYS A 253 -21.23 13.12 1.36
CA LYS A 253 -20.85 14.49 0.99
C LYS A 253 -19.36 14.78 1.13
N ALA A 254 -18.95 15.11 2.34
CA ALA A 254 -17.61 15.57 2.67
C ALA A 254 -17.14 14.95 3.99
N PHE A 255 -17.90 14.00 4.53
CA PHE A 255 -17.51 13.17 5.66
C PHE A 255 -17.20 11.79 5.11
N TYR A 256 -16.10 11.19 5.54
CA TYR A 256 -15.72 9.85 5.15
C TYR A 256 -15.38 8.99 6.37
N PHE A 257 -15.44 7.68 6.18
CA PHE A 257 -14.86 6.71 7.09
C PHE A 257 -14.24 5.56 6.30
N THR A 258 -13.22 4.94 6.87
CA THR A 258 -12.65 3.67 6.40
C THR A 258 -12.43 2.75 7.59
N ALA A 259 -12.55 1.45 7.36
CA ALA A 259 -12.29 0.44 8.36
C ALA A 259 -11.75 -0.82 7.70
N GLU A 260 -10.77 -1.45 8.32
CA GLU A 260 -10.23 -2.72 7.86
C GLU A 260 -9.76 -3.56 9.04
N TYR A 261 -9.96 -4.88 8.91
CA TYR A 261 -9.50 -5.88 9.86
C TYR A 261 -8.85 -7.04 9.12
N MET A 262 -7.68 -7.46 9.59
CA MET A 262 -6.92 -8.57 9.03
C MET A 262 -6.51 -9.56 10.12
N LEU A 263 -6.48 -10.86 9.79
CA LEU A 263 -5.96 -11.89 10.67
C LEU A 263 -5.23 -13.00 9.89
N THR A 264 -4.23 -13.63 10.53
CA THR A 264 -3.78 -14.96 10.09
C THR A 264 -4.78 -16.04 10.52
N CYS A 265 -4.97 -17.05 9.67
CA CYS A 265 -5.86 -18.18 9.97
C CYS A 265 -5.19 -19.23 10.88
N ASP A 266 -3.86 -19.29 10.87
CA ASP A 266 -3.05 -20.24 11.62
C ASP A 266 -1.85 -19.53 12.29
N PRO A 267 -1.27 -20.12 13.36
CA PRO A 267 -0.06 -19.58 13.97
C PRO A 267 1.14 -19.61 13.04
N ILE A 268 1.93 -18.54 13.06
CA ILE A 268 3.20 -18.42 12.34
C ILE A 268 4.24 -19.32 13.02
N LYS A 269 4.60 -20.41 12.34
CA LYS A 269 5.59 -21.38 12.79
C LYS A 269 6.92 -21.07 12.13
N HIS A 270 7.76 -20.31 12.82
CA HIS A 270 9.14 -20.07 12.44
C HIS A 270 9.96 -19.67 13.67
N GLU A 271 11.13 -20.29 13.87
CA GLU A 271 11.93 -20.12 15.10
C GLU A 271 12.37 -18.67 15.37
N ARG A 272 12.49 -17.85 14.32
CA ARG A 272 12.84 -16.42 14.40
C ARG A 272 11.64 -15.48 14.53
N LEU A 273 10.42 -16.00 14.45
CA LEU A 273 9.17 -15.22 14.48
C LEU A 273 8.29 -15.60 15.69
N LEU A 274 8.90 -16.20 16.71
CA LEU A 274 8.21 -16.52 17.95
C LEU A 274 8.00 -15.24 18.77
N GLU A 275 6.89 -15.17 19.49
CA GLU A 275 6.65 -14.12 20.46
C GLU A 275 7.70 -14.19 21.61
N PRO A 276 7.87 -13.12 22.40
CA PRO A 276 8.84 -13.09 23.50
C PRO A 276 8.70 -14.24 24.52
N ASP A 277 7.50 -14.81 24.66
CA ASP A 277 7.22 -15.95 25.53
C ASP A 277 7.53 -17.32 24.88
N GLY A 278 7.98 -17.33 23.63
CA GLY A 278 8.32 -18.50 22.83
C GLY A 278 7.14 -19.13 22.10
N SER A 279 5.95 -18.53 22.14
CA SER A 279 4.77 -19.01 21.41
C SER A 279 4.78 -18.58 19.93
N SER A 280 3.99 -19.26 19.10
CA SER A 280 3.80 -18.88 17.70
C SER A 280 2.73 -17.79 17.59
N ALA A 281 3.06 -16.67 16.93
CA ALA A 281 2.16 -15.55 16.76
C ALA A 281 0.95 -15.86 15.86
N ILE A 282 -0.21 -15.30 16.20
CA ILE A 282 -1.43 -15.24 15.38
C ILE A 282 -1.79 -13.75 15.18
N PRO A 283 -1.05 -13.03 14.29
CA PRO A 283 -1.26 -11.61 14.08
C PRO A 283 -2.71 -11.24 13.74
N GLN A 284 -3.22 -10.23 14.42
CA GLN A 284 -4.49 -9.58 14.13
C GLN A 284 -4.29 -8.08 14.10
N LEU A 285 -4.87 -7.40 13.11
CA LEU A 285 -4.67 -5.98 12.88
C LEU A 285 -5.98 -5.30 12.51
N TRP A 286 -6.16 -4.06 12.96
CA TRP A 286 -7.30 -3.24 12.58
C TRP A 286 -6.91 -1.78 12.37
N ILE A 287 -7.69 -1.12 11.51
CA ILE A 287 -7.68 0.32 11.34
C ILE A 287 -9.12 0.83 11.24
N PHE A 288 -9.35 2.00 11.82
CA PHE A 288 -10.55 2.79 11.67
C PHE A 288 -10.14 4.25 11.49
N GLU A 289 -10.58 4.86 10.40
CA GLU A 289 -10.36 6.27 10.10
C GLU A 289 -11.68 6.98 9.84
N ILE A 290 -11.75 8.23 10.27
CA ILE A 290 -12.82 9.16 9.96
C ILE A 290 -12.24 10.51 9.62
N GLY A 291 -12.90 11.25 8.75
CA GLY A 291 -12.50 12.62 8.47
C GLY A 291 -13.56 13.42 7.75
N ALA A 292 -13.27 14.69 7.55
CA ALA A 292 -14.14 15.57 6.80
C ALA A 292 -13.40 16.73 6.12
N ALA A 293 -13.82 17.05 4.89
CA ALA A 293 -13.47 18.29 4.20
C ALA A 293 -14.31 19.45 4.75
N LEU A 294 -13.68 20.32 5.54
CA LEU A 294 -14.32 21.39 6.30
C LEU A 294 -14.84 22.53 5.42
N ASP A 295 -14.26 22.75 4.24
CA ASP A 295 -14.69 23.76 3.28
C ASP A 295 -16.09 23.48 2.70
N SER A 296 -16.55 22.23 2.78
CA SER A 296 -17.93 21.86 2.44
C SER A 296 -18.95 22.31 3.51
N TYR A 297 -18.50 22.64 4.72
CA TYR A 297 -19.36 23.02 5.85
C TYR A 297 -19.17 24.48 6.28
N PHE A 298 -17.99 25.06 6.00
CA PHE A 298 -17.61 26.40 6.41
C PHE A 298 -17.00 27.16 5.23
N ASP A 299 -17.25 28.47 5.17
CA ASP A 299 -16.63 29.36 4.18
C ASP A 299 -15.17 29.62 4.58
N LEU A 300 -14.28 28.70 4.18
CA LEU A 300 -12.85 28.75 4.48
C LEU A 300 -12.06 29.32 3.31
N PRO A 301 -11.00 30.10 3.58
CA PRO A 301 -10.17 30.69 2.52
C PRO A 301 -9.34 29.66 1.74
N LEU A 302 -9.17 28.45 2.28
CA LEU A 302 -8.46 27.33 1.68
C LEU A 302 -9.26 26.04 1.94
N PRO A 303 -9.19 25.04 1.04
CA PRO A 303 -9.67 23.70 1.32
C PRO A 303 -8.91 23.10 2.50
N ILE A 304 -9.63 22.59 3.49
CA ILE A 304 -9.05 22.00 4.70
C ILE A 304 -9.80 20.70 4.98
N GLU A 305 -9.07 19.60 5.03
CA GLU A 305 -9.56 18.32 5.51
C GLU A 305 -8.94 17.99 6.87
N VAL A 306 -9.75 17.45 7.77
CA VAL A 306 -9.30 16.97 9.08
C VAL A 306 -9.67 15.50 9.24
N MET A 307 -8.78 14.75 9.87
CA MET A 307 -8.93 13.31 9.99
C MET A 307 -8.42 12.80 11.33
N PHE A 308 -9.02 11.70 11.78
CA PHE A 308 -8.62 10.96 12.97
C PHE A 308 -8.58 9.47 12.64
N ARG A 309 -7.55 8.80 13.15
CA ARG A 309 -7.36 7.37 12.97
C ARG A 309 -7.09 6.69 14.31
N TYR A 310 -7.72 5.55 14.49
CA TYR A 310 -7.36 4.56 15.49
C TYR A 310 -6.97 3.26 14.80
N ALA A 311 -5.80 2.74 15.14
CA ALA A 311 -5.31 1.47 14.61
C ALA A 311 -4.70 0.65 15.75
N GLY A 312 -4.64 -0.67 15.59
CA GLY A 312 -4.02 -1.52 16.60
C GLY A 312 -3.76 -2.93 16.12
N SER A 313 -3.05 -3.67 16.96
CA SER A 313 -2.68 -5.05 16.66
C SER A 313 -2.59 -5.95 17.89
N VAL A 314 -2.61 -7.25 17.64
CA VAL A 314 -2.31 -8.33 18.60
C VAL A 314 -1.28 -9.24 17.94
N GLU A 315 -0.23 -9.61 18.68
CA GLU A 315 0.81 -10.57 18.23
C GLU A 315 1.44 -10.19 16.88
N ALA A 316 1.51 -8.89 16.57
CA ALA A 316 2.14 -8.35 15.36
C ALA A 316 3.37 -7.49 15.64
N GLU A 317 3.60 -7.11 16.90
CA GLU A 317 4.66 -6.20 17.31
C GLU A 317 6.06 -6.75 17.02
N HIS A 318 6.33 -8.00 17.42
CA HIS A 318 7.67 -8.58 17.29
C HIS A 318 8.09 -8.75 15.82
N ILE A 319 7.14 -9.10 14.96
CA ILE A 319 7.37 -9.41 13.56
C ILE A 319 7.33 -8.14 12.69
N TYR A 320 6.32 -7.29 12.91
CA TYR A 320 6.00 -6.16 12.02
C TYR A 320 6.34 -4.80 12.62
N GLU A 321 6.74 -4.72 13.90
CA GLU A 321 6.95 -3.46 14.65
C GLU A 321 5.71 -2.55 14.68
N ILE A 322 4.53 -3.16 14.51
CA ILE A 322 3.24 -2.49 14.53
C ILE A 322 2.77 -2.37 15.97
N PRO A 323 2.47 -1.16 16.48
CA PRO A 323 2.09 -0.98 17.88
C PRO A 323 0.78 -1.67 18.24
N LYS A 324 0.61 -1.97 19.51
CA LYS A 324 -0.66 -2.41 20.11
C LYS A 324 -1.80 -1.44 19.82
N ASN A 325 -1.58 -0.14 20.05
CA ASN A 325 -2.51 0.91 19.67
C ASN A 325 -1.77 2.10 19.05
N ARG A 326 -2.41 2.72 18.09
CA ARG A 326 -2.05 3.98 17.48
C ARG A 326 -3.26 4.90 17.43
N TRP A 327 -3.06 6.12 17.92
CA TRP A 327 -4.00 7.22 17.73
C TRP A 327 -3.32 8.27 16.87
N ALA A 328 -3.95 8.67 15.77
CA ALA A 328 -3.41 9.69 14.90
C ALA A 328 -4.45 10.75 14.54
N MET A 329 -3.97 11.96 14.32
CA MET A 329 -4.75 13.09 13.81
C MET A 329 -3.98 13.73 12.66
N GLY A 330 -4.70 14.10 11.61
CA GLY A 330 -4.14 14.72 10.41
C GLY A 330 -4.93 15.95 9.98
N VAL A 331 -4.25 16.84 9.27
CA VAL A 331 -4.85 17.98 8.56
C VAL A 331 -4.19 18.08 7.19
N ASN A 332 -5.00 18.10 6.14
CA ASN A 332 -4.57 18.39 4.76
C ASN A 332 -5.08 19.77 4.36
N ILE A 333 -4.19 20.60 3.81
CA ILE A 333 -4.49 21.98 3.42
C ILE A 333 -4.15 22.15 1.95
N GLY A 334 -5.15 22.44 1.11
CA GLY A 334 -4.96 22.75 -0.30
C GLY A 334 -4.36 24.15 -0.46
N VAL A 335 -3.03 24.25 -0.60
CA VAL A 335 -2.33 25.54 -0.67
C VAL A 335 -2.33 26.14 -2.09
N TYR A 336 -2.36 25.29 -3.11
CA TYR A 336 -2.48 25.67 -4.51
C TYR A 336 -3.08 24.52 -5.33
N LYS A 337 -3.34 24.76 -6.62
CA LYS A 337 -3.82 23.70 -7.51
C LYS A 337 -2.78 22.58 -7.58
N TYR A 338 -3.20 21.36 -7.26
CA TYR A 338 -2.33 20.17 -7.18
C TYR A 338 -1.20 20.29 -6.16
N THR A 339 -1.40 21.08 -5.10
CA THR A 339 -0.41 21.20 -4.03
C THR A 339 -1.10 21.16 -2.69
N THR A 340 -0.76 20.15 -1.90
CA THR A 340 -1.29 19.91 -0.57
C THR A 340 -0.17 20.05 0.44
N TRP A 341 -0.45 20.77 1.53
CA TRP A 341 0.39 20.78 2.71
C TRP A 341 -0.30 20.02 3.83
N SER A 342 0.37 19.02 4.36
CA SER A 342 -0.17 18.13 5.36
C SER A 342 0.60 18.20 6.67
N LEU A 343 -0.15 18.02 7.75
CA LEU A 343 0.34 17.97 9.12
C LEU A 343 -0.29 16.76 9.79
N ALA A 344 0.51 15.96 10.47
CA ALA A 344 0.01 14.81 11.18
C ALA A 344 0.76 14.57 12.49
N TYR A 345 0.05 13.99 13.43
CA TYR A 345 0.58 13.55 14.70
C TYR A 345 0.04 12.15 15.01
N ALA A 346 0.92 11.26 15.46
CA ALA A 346 0.58 9.94 15.93
C ALA A 346 1.19 9.66 17.31
N TYR A 347 0.41 8.98 18.14
CA TYR A 347 0.86 8.40 19.40
C TYR A 347 0.70 6.89 19.33
N ASN A 348 1.77 6.16 19.64
CA ASN A 348 1.79 4.71 19.71
C ASN A 348 2.07 4.27 21.15
N ASP A 349 1.34 3.26 21.61
CA ASP A 349 1.71 2.45 22.76
C ASP A 349 2.16 1.04 22.31
N TYR A 350 3.05 0.45 23.08
CA TYR A 350 3.61 -0.88 22.79
C TYR A 350 3.34 -1.83 23.94
N ASP A 351 3.28 -3.14 23.68
CA ASP A 351 3.14 -4.12 24.74
C ASP A 351 4.36 -4.09 25.68
N PRO A 352 4.17 -4.27 26.99
CA PRO A 352 5.27 -4.26 27.90
C PRO A 352 6.45 -5.16 27.57
N ASP A 353 6.21 -6.32 26.99
CA ASP A 353 7.27 -7.29 26.73
C ASP A 353 7.88 -7.11 25.32
N TYR A 354 7.45 -6.08 24.59
CA TYR A 354 8.00 -5.73 23.29
C TYR A 354 9.46 -5.25 23.40
N GLU A 355 10.34 -5.87 22.61
CA GLU A 355 11.69 -5.40 22.33
C GLU A 355 11.79 -5.13 20.85
N SER A 356 12.10 -3.88 20.47
CA SER A 356 12.23 -3.55 19.05
C SER A 356 13.47 -4.23 18.49
N VAL A 357 13.27 -4.95 17.38
CA VAL A 357 14.35 -5.64 16.68
C VAL A 357 15.25 -4.62 15.97
N LYS A 358 14.70 -3.47 15.54
CA LYS A 358 15.45 -2.40 14.87
C LYS A 358 15.95 -1.28 15.79
N CYS A 359 15.26 -1.01 16.89
CA CYS A 359 15.66 0.01 17.86
C CYS A 359 16.14 -0.70 19.13
N GLU A 360 17.43 -0.60 19.48
CA GLU A 360 17.97 -1.23 20.69
C GLU A 360 17.18 -0.84 21.96
N GLY A 361 16.30 -1.73 22.43
CA GLY A 361 15.57 -1.64 23.69
C GLY A 361 14.05 -1.85 23.63
N HIS A 362 13.43 -1.85 24.81
CA HIS A 362 11.99 -1.99 24.99
C HIS A 362 11.28 -0.63 24.83
N ALA A 363 10.71 -0.38 23.67
CA ALA A 363 9.90 0.80 23.43
C ALA A 363 8.61 0.72 24.25
N ASP A 364 8.28 1.78 24.99
CA ASP A 364 7.07 1.90 25.82
C ASP A 364 6.02 2.74 25.10
N SER A 365 6.44 3.87 24.53
CA SER A 365 5.58 4.72 23.71
C SER A 365 6.36 5.55 22.70
N ARG A 366 5.69 5.95 21.63
CA ARG A 366 6.27 6.80 20.58
C ARG A 366 5.31 7.95 20.26
N HIS A 367 5.85 9.17 20.20
CA HIS A 367 5.19 10.31 19.58
C HIS A 367 5.86 10.54 18.23
N LEU A 368 5.05 10.79 17.22
CA LEU A 368 5.48 11.03 15.86
C LEU A 368 4.77 12.28 15.36
N PHE A 369 5.53 13.30 15.00
CA PHE A 369 5.04 14.46 14.29
C PHE A 369 5.58 14.43 12.86
N PHE A 370 4.72 14.78 11.91
CA PHE A 370 5.03 14.73 10.51
C PHE A 370 4.41 15.91 9.76
N THR A 371 5.13 16.42 8.79
CA THR A 371 4.61 17.40 7.84
C THR A 371 5.18 17.17 6.46
N GLN A 372 4.36 17.40 5.44
CA GLN A 372 4.68 17.08 4.06
C GLN A 372 4.07 18.09 3.10
N ILE A 373 4.79 18.41 2.04
CA ILE A 373 4.24 19.08 0.87
C ILE A 373 4.23 18.06 -0.26
N ALA A 374 3.04 17.82 -0.83
CA ALA A 374 2.82 16.95 -1.98
C ALA A 374 2.45 17.80 -3.20
N VAL A 375 3.00 17.45 -4.36
CA VAL A 375 2.70 18.05 -5.65
C VAL A 375 2.38 16.95 -6.67
N GLU A 376 1.16 16.96 -7.18
CA GLU A 376 0.68 16.04 -8.22
C GLU A 376 0.67 16.75 -9.59
N PHE A 377 0.92 16.03 -10.69
CA PHE A 377 0.92 16.63 -12.04
C PHE A 377 0.65 15.69 -13.20
#